data_AF-A0A1S3TXX1-F1
#
_entry.id   AF-A0A1S3TXX1-F1
#
_cell.length_a   1.000
_cell.length_b   1.000
_cell.length_c   1.000
_cell.angle_alpha   90.00
_cell.angle_beta   90.00
_cell.angle_gamma   90.00
#
_symmetry.space_group_name_H-M   'P 1'
#
loop_
_entity.id
_entity.type
_entity.pdbx_description
1 polymer ?
#
loop_
_entity_poly.entity_id
_entity_poly.type
_entity_poly.pdbx_seq_one_letter_code
_entity_poly.pdbx_strand_id
1 'polypeptide(L)'
;MLDLQSLPQTKERRYHIIWLTYCTHLKFFEDARQATRCILDNGRVPIVVGGTGLYLRWFIYGKPDVPKASPVITSEVNQELAELQRNDDWDTAVRLVVKAGDPKAQFLAVNDWYRLRRSLEIIKSSGSPPSAFRVPYDSFREQGECSVAEDSESSDMNTYSDGMEETSSSDLDYEFMCFFLSSHRLDLYRSIDYRCEDMLLGRDGLLSEAQWLLDTGLHPNSNSATKAIGYRQAMEYLQRCREQGGQSSAAEFYKFLFEFQKASRNFAKRQLTWFRNEKIYQWLDGSKPLETILSFINGAYHDWNGSLPVPEHLRMSRDISNRRDEKHLKSYRSRNRHFVKGEDCSHILNWISKTQR
;
A
#
# COMPACT_ATOMS: atom_id res chain seq x y z
N MET A 1 2.93 28.88 1.40
CA MET A 1 4.30 28.40 1.58
C MET A 1 4.48 28.21 3.08
N LEU A 2 4.19 27.01 3.59
CA LEU A 2 4.33 26.72 5.02
C LEU A 2 5.82 26.49 5.31
N ASP A 3 6.35 27.20 6.30
CA ASP A 3 7.71 27.02 6.79
C ASP A 3 7.75 25.77 7.68
N LEU A 4 8.05 24.64 7.02
CA LEU A 4 7.89 23.27 7.52
C LEU A 4 9.07 22.80 8.39
N GLN A 5 10.07 23.66 8.63
CA GLN A 5 11.01 23.44 9.74
C GLN A 5 10.33 23.50 11.10
N SER A 6 9.05 23.90 11.19
CA SER A 6 8.29 24.05 12.44
C SER A 6 7.64 22.76 12.98
N LEU A 7 7.61 21.65 12.24
CA LEU A 7 7.04 20.39 12.75
C LEU A 7 8.01 19.71 13.74
N PRO A 8 7.61 19.40 14.99
CA PRO A 8 8.52 18.94 16.03
C PRO A 8 9.30 17.65 15.67
N GLN A 9 8.65 16.71 14.97
CA GLN A 9 9.23 15.40 14.66
C GLN A 9 10.27 15.44 13.53
N THR A 10 10.22 16.43 12.63
CA THR A 10 11.19 16.56 11.52
C THR A 10 12.45 17.32 11.91
N LYS A 11 12.46 17.99 13.08
CA LYS A 11 13.65 18.66 13.62
C LYS A 11 14.70 17.69 14.16
N GLU A 12 14.29 16.51 14.63
CA GLU A 12 15.17 15.59 15.37
C GLU A 12 15.84 14.53 14.47
N ARG A 13 15.25 14.21 13.30
CA ARG A 13 15.84 13.30 12.30
C ARG A 13 15.61 13.81 10.87
N ARG A 14 16.63 13.74 10.01
CA ARG A 14 16.49 14.05 8.58
C ARG A 14 15.81 12.90 7.85
N TYR A 15 14.56 13.13 7.45
CA TYR A 15 13.85 12.24 6.55
C TYR A 15 14.11 12.66 5.10
N HIS A 16 14.41 11.69 4.23
CA HIS A 16 14.51 11.88 2.79
C HIS A 16 13.22 11.31 2.15
N ILE A 17 12.73 11.92 1.05
CA ILE A 17 11.52 11.47 0.33
C ILE A 17 10.20 11.73 1.10
N ILE A 18 10.17 12.73 1.98
CA ILE A 18 8.91 13.35 2.41
C ILE A 18 8.66 14.53 1.46
N TRP A 19 7.44 14.66 0.94
CA TRP A 19 7.00 15.77 0.05
C TRP A 19 7.41 15.70 -1.43
N LEU A 20 7.52 14.51 -2.03
CA LEU A 20 7.59 14.41 -3.48
C LEU A 20 6.20 14.62 -4.10
N THR A 21 6.01 15.74 -4.81
CA THR A 21 4.86 15.95 -5.70
C THR A 21 4.90 14.92 -6.83
N TYR A 22 3.78 14.20 -7.05
CA TYR A 22 3.64 13.15 -8.06
C TYR A 22 4.56 11.92 -7.88
N CYS A 23 4.40 11.20 -6.76
CA CYS A 23 5.05 9.90 -6.57
C CYS A 23 4.46 8.81 -7.50
N THR A 24 5.17 8.48 -8.56
CA THR A 24 5.01 7.18 -9.24
C THR A 24 5.95 6.15 -8.60
N HIS A 25 5.62 4.87 -8.72
CA HIS A 25 6.49 3.78 -8.26
C HIS A 25 7.91 3.88 -8.84
N LEU A 26 8.02 4.30 -10.11
CA LEU A 26 9.30 4.49 -10.79
C LEU A 26 10.10 5.65 -10.17
N LYS A 27 9.45 6.81 -9.96
CA LYS A 27 10.11 7.98 -9.38
C LYS A 27 10.61 7.70 -7.97
N PHE A 28 9.80 7.00 -7.16
CA PHE A 28 10.25 6.53 -5.86
C PHE A 28 11.47 5.61 -5.96
N PHE A 29 11.47 4.64 -6.87
CA PHE A 29 12.60 3.72 -7.02
C PHE A 29 13.89 4.52 -7.30
N GLU A 30 13.88 5.40 -8.29
CA GLU A 30 15.05 6.21 -8.65
C GLU A 30 15.51 7.10 -7.49
N ASP A 31 14.58 7.84 -6.87
CA ASP A 31 14.89 8.78 -5.78
C ASP A 31 15.37 8.05 -4.51
N ALA A 32 14.76 6.90 -4.18
CA ALA A 32 15.17 6.08 -3.05
C ALA A 32 16.57 5.50 -3.26
N ARG A 33 16.87 4.97 -4.46
CA ARG A 33 18.19 4.45 -4.79
C ARG A 33 19.25 5.55 -4.77
N GLN A 34 18.94 6.75 -5.28
CA GLN A 34 19.84 7.90 -5.21
C GLN A 34 20.09 8.36 -3.77
N ALA A 35 19.02 8.50 -2.96
CA ALA A 35 19.14 8.87 -1.55
C ALA A 35 19.97 7.84 -0.78
N THR A 36 19.80 6.55 -1.09
CA THR A 36 20.55 5.44 -0.47
C THR A 36 22.04 5.57 -0.76
N ARG A 37 22.43 5.79 -2.02
CA ARG A 37 23.83 6.01 -2.41
C ARG A 37 24.43 7.20 -1.67
N CYS A 38 23.75 8.34 -1.67
CA CYS A 38 24.22 9.54 -0.97
C CYS A 38 24.42 9.29 0.54
N ILE A 39 23.52 8.55 1.19
CA ILE A 39 23.66 8.23 2.62
C ILE A 39 24.87 7.31 2.86
N LEU A 40 25.07 6.30 2.01
CA LEU A 40 26.22 5.39 2.07
C LEU A 40 27.55 6.12 1.80
N ASP A 41 27.60 6.99 0.80
CA ASP A 41 28.78 7.81 0.46
C ASP A 41 29.20 8.73 1.62
N ASN A 42 28.25 9.09 2.49
CA ASN A 42 28.50 9.85 3.72
C ASN A 42 28.85 8.98 4.94
N GLY A 43 29.11 7.68 4.74
CA GLY A 43 29.46 6.74 5.81
C GLY A 43 28.31 6.47 6.79
N ARG A 44 27.05 6.63 6.35
CA ARG A 44 25.85 6.43 7.20
C ARG A 44 25.04 5.24 6.72
N VAL A 45 24.20 4.72 7.61
CA VAL A 45 23.29 3.61 7.34
C VAL A 45 21.95 4.12 6.80
N PRO A 46 21.53 3.75 5.59
CA PRO A 46 20.21 4.09 5.06
C PRO A 46 19.12 3.30 5.79
N ILE A 47 18.12 4.00 6.33
CA ILE A 47 16.93 3.38 6.92
C ILE A 47 15.72 3.80 6.09
N VAL A 48 15.07 2.82 5.46
CA VAL A 48 13.85 3.03 4.68
C VAL A 48 12.64 2.61 5.51
N VAL A 49 11.73 3.56 5.75
CA VAL A 49 10.49 3.33 6.50
C VAL A 49 9.28 3.54 5.61
N GLY A 50 8.31 2.63 5.66
CA GLY A 50 7.09 2.74 4.88
C GLY A 50 6.26 1.46 4.93
N GLY A 51 5.03 1.54 4.42
CA GLY A 51 4.10 0.40 4.40
C GLY A 51 3.65 0.00 3.00
N THR A 52 4.16 0.63 1.95
CA THR A 52 3.68 0.38 0.58
C THR A 52 4.48 -0.76 -0.05
N GLY A 53 3.99 -1.98 0.10
CA GLY A 53 4.70 -3.21 -0.29
C GLY A 53 5.27 -3.21 -1.71
N LEU A 54 4.54 -2.71 -2.71
CA LEU A 54 5.04 -2.64 -4.10
C LEU A 54 6.26 -1.72 -4.25
N TYR A 55 6.28 -0.59 -3.55
CA TYR A 55 7.40 0.36 -3.57
C TYR A 55 8.65 -0.29 -2.97
N LEU A 56 8.49 -0.92 -1.79
CA LEU A 56 9.59 -1.61 -1.12
C LEU A 56 10.08 -2.82 -1.92
N ARG A 57 9.19 -3.59 -2.55
CA ARG A 57 9.56 -4.70 -3.43
C ARG A 57 10.44 -4.22 -4.59
N TRP A 58 10.06 -3.14 -5.27
CA TRP A 58 10.89 -2.57 -6.33
C TRP A 58 12.22 -2.06 -5.80
N PHE A 59 12.23 -1.43 -4.63
CA PHE A 59 13.47 -0.94 -4.02
C PHE A 59 14.46 -2.05 -3.66
N ILE A 60 13.94 -3.18 -3.15
CA ILE A 60 14.73 -4.35 -2.75
C ILE A 60 15.22 -5.12 -3.97
N TYR A 61 14.28 -5.61 -4.80
CA TYR A 61 14.59 -6.58 -5.85
C TYR A 61 14.83 -5.94 -7.23
N GLY A 62 14.57 -4.64 -7.37
CA GLY A 62 14.59 -3.95 -8.67
C GLY A 62 13.20 -3.80 -9.29
N LYS A 63 13.08 -2.84 -10.20
CA LYS A 63 11.87 -2.58 -10.97
C LYS A 63 11.78 -3.50 -12.21
N PRO A 64 10.58 -3.94 -12.61
CA PRO A 64 10.39 -4.63 -13.88
C PRO A 64 10.84 -3.75 -15.07
N ASP A 65 11.41 -4.39 -16.09
CA ASP A 65 11.80 -3.70 -17.34
C ASP A 65 10.63 -3.65 -18.32
N VAL A 66 9.53 -3.03 -17.88
CA VAL A 66 8.30 -2.91 -18.68
C VAL A 66 8.23 -1.50 -19.26
N PRO A 67 8.04 -1.33 -20.58
CA PRO A 67 7.98 -0.02 -21.20
C PRO A 67 6.80 0.81 -20.67
N LYS A 68 7.05 2.11 -20.53
CA LYS A 68 6.02 3.08 -20.18
C LYS A 68 5.26 3.47 -21.46
N ALA A 69 3.93 3.41 -21.40
CA ALA A 69 3.11 3.85 -22.52
C ALA A 69 3.24 5.36 -22.72
N SER A 70 3.28 5.79 -23.99
CA SER A 70 3.23 7.21 -24.33
C SER A 70 1.85 7.79 -24.01
N PRO A 71 1.71 9.11 -23.80
CA PRO A 71 0.40 9.74 -23.58
C PRO A 71 -0.59 9.46 -24.72
N VAL A 72 -0.09 9.32 -25.95
CA VAL A 72 -0.88 8.97 -27.13
C VAL A 72 -1.47 7.56 -26.97
N ILE A 73 -0.64 6.56 -26.66
CA ILE A 73 -1.09 5.17 -26.45
C ILE A 73 -2.07 5.09 -25.29
N THR A 74 -1.79 5.76 -24.17
CA THR A 74 -2.72 5.79 -23.03
C THR A 74 -4.07 6.40 -23.42
N SER A 75 -4.08 7.47 -24.22
CA SER A 75 -5.32 8.08 -24.72
C SER A 75 -6.09 7.14 -25.65
N GLU A 76 -5.40 6.50 -26.60
CA GLU A 76 -6.01 5.53 -27.52
C GLU A 76 -6.63 4.35 -26.78
N VAL A 77 -5.90 3.75 -25.84
CA VAL A 77 -6.41 2.62 -25.03
C VAL A 77 -7.60 3.05 -24.18
N ASN A 78 -7.55 4.25 -23.59
CA ASN A 78 -8.69 4.78 -22.84
C ASN A 78 -9.92 4.94 -23.72
N GLN A 79 -9.77 5.45 -24.94
CA GLN A 79 -10.86 5.62 -25.89
C GLN A 79 -11.44 4.26 -26.33
N GLU A 80 -10.57 3.29 -26.64
CA GLU A 80 -10.96 1.96 -27.08
C GLU A 80 -11.75 1.20 -26.02
N LEU A 81 -11.40 1.35 -24.74
CA LEU A 81 -12.10 0.70 -23.63
C LEU A 81 -13.23 1.54 -23.03
N ALA A 82 -13.41 2.81 -23.45
CA ALA A 82 -14.33 3.73 -22.79
C ALA A 82 -15.80 3.28 -22.85
N GLU A 83 -16.26 2.81 -24.01
CA GLU A 83 -17.65 2.38 -24.19
C GLU A 83 -17.93 1.06 -23.46
N LEU A 84 -16.99 0.11 -23.55
CA LEU A 84 -17.08 -1.17 -22.84
C LEU A 84 -17.11 -0.95 -21.32
N GLN A 85 -16.25 -0.07 -20.80
CA GLN A 85 -16.25 0.29 -19.39
C GLN A 85 -17.53 1.02 -18.97
N ARG A 86 -18.10 1.87 -19.83
CA ARG A 86 -19.36 2.59 -19.56
C ARG A 86 -20.57 1.65 -19.50
N ASN A 87 -20.57 0.62 -20.35
CA ASN A 87 -21.65 -0.37 -20.45
C ASN A 87 -21.43 -1.58 -19.52
N ASP A 88 -20.36 -1.58 -18.71
CA ASP A 88 -19.92 -2.70 -17.86
C ASP A 88 -19.75 -4.02 -18.63
N ASP A 89 -19.37 -3.93 -19.90
CA ASP A 89 -19.14 -5.08 -20.79
C ASP A 89 -17.71 -5.63 -20.61
N TRP A 90 -17.49 -6.22 -19.44
CA TRP A 90 -16.21 -6.79 -19.03
C TRP A 90 -15.75 -7.92 -19.97
N ASP A 91 -16.65 -8.83 -20.32
CA ASP A 91 -16.29 -10.02 -21.09
C ASP A 91 -15.82 -9.66 -22.50
N THR A 92 -16.44 -8.66 -23.15
CA THR A 92 -15.97 -8.16 -24.45
C THR A 92 -14.61 -7.49 -24.32
N ALA A 93 -14.39 -6.71 -23.26
CA ALA A 93 -13.10 -6.07 -23.04
C ALA A 93 -11.97 -7.08 -22.78
N VAL A 94 -12.23 -8.14 -22.02
CA VAL A 94 -11.28 -9.25 -21.83
C VAL A 94 -10.97 -9.93 -23.16
N ARG A 95 -11.99 -10.27 -23.98
CA ARG A 95 -11.78 -10.85 -25.31
C ARG A 95 -10.92 -9.97 -26.21
N LEU A 96 -11.13 -8.65 -26.15
CA LEU A 96 -10.33 -7.68 -26.91
C LEU A 96 -8.84 -7.76 -26.52
N VAL A 97 -8.53 -7.73 -25.22
CA VAL A 97 -7.14 -7.78 -24.75
C VAL A 97 -6.49 -9.16 -24.98
N VAL A 98 -7.24 -10.24 -24.83
CA VAL A 98 -6.77 -11.59 -25.20
C VAL A 98 -6.42 -11.66 -26.68
N LYS A 99 -7.29 -11.15 -27.55
CA LYS A 99 -7.05 -11.08 -29.00
C LYS A 99 -5.86 -10.17 -29.35
N ALA A 100 -5.61 -9.14 -28.55
CA ALA A 100 -4.46 -8.26 -28.73
C ALA A 100 -3.13 -8.93 -28.36
N GLY A 101 -3.14 -10.03 -27.60
CA GLY A 101 -1.95 -10.85 -27.36
C GLY A 101 -1.67 -11.21 -25.90
N ASP A 102 -2.55 -10.88 -24.94
CA ASP A 102 -2.39 -11.28 -23.54
C ASP A 102 -3.43 -12.33 -23.12
N PRO A 103 -3.12 -13.64 -23.25
CA PRO A 103 -4.04 -14.69 -22.82
C PRO A 103 -4.27 -14.70 -21.31
N LYS A 104 -3.39 -14.10 -20.50
CA LYS A 104 -3.57 -14.06 -19.04
C LYS A 104 -4.67 -13.07 -18.63
N ALA A 105 -5.12 -12.19 -19.52
CA ALA A 105 -6.22 -11.28 -19.26
C ALA A 105 -7.52 -12.00 -18.86
N GLN A 106 -7.72 -13.25 -19.30
CA GLN A 106 -8.89 -14.08 -18.92
C GLN A 106 -8.94 -14.44 -17.43
N PHE A 107 -7.80 -14.37 -16.73
CA PHE A 107 -7.68 -14.69 -15.31
C PHE A 107 -7.73 -13.44 -14.42
N LEU A 108 -7.93 -12.26 -15.00
CA LEU A 108 -8.11 -11.04 -14.23
C LEU A 108 -9.41 -11.11 -13.43
N ALA A 109 -9.39 -10.54 -12.23
CA ALA A 109 -10.60 -10.40 -11.44
C ALA A 109 -11.62 -9.54 -12.21
N VAL A 110 -12.90 -9.93 -12.14
CA VAL A 110 -14.00 -9.22 -12.81
C VAL A 110 -13.95 -7.72 -12.48
N ASN A 111 -14.08 -6.89 -13.51
CA ASN A 111 -14.04 -5.44 -13.44
C ASN A 111 -12.70 -4.83 -12.98
N ASP A 112 -11.58 -5.56 -13.06
CA ASP A 112 -10.23 -4.98 -12.93
C ASP A 112 -9.81 -4.24 -14.21
N TRP A 113 -10.57 -3.18 -14.53
CA TRP A 113 -10.36 -2.29 -15.67
C TRP A 113 -9.01 -1.58 -15.62
N TYR A 114 -8.34 -1.55 -14.46
CA TYR A 114 -7.00 -1.01 -14.33
C TYR A 114 -5.96 -1.97 -14.92
N ARG A 115 -5.95 -3.23 -14.48
CA ARG A 115 -4.99 -4.23 -14.99
C ARG A 115 -5.23 -4.57 -16.46
N LEU A 116 -6.49 -4.65 -16.87
CA LEU A 116 -6.87 -4.90 -18.26
C LEU A 116 -6.33 -3.82 -19.20
N ARG A 117 -6.59 -2.55 -18.87
CA ARG A 117 -6.06 -1.38 -19.60
C ARG A 117 -4.53 -1.38 -19.60
N ARG A 118 -3.90 -1.64 -18.46
CA ARG A 118 -2.44 -1.65 -18.38
C ARG A 118 -1.82 -2.74 -19.26
N SER A 119 -2.47 -3.90 -19.37
CA SER A 119 -2.02 -4.96 -20.28
C SER A 119 -2.09 -4.49 -21.74
N LEU A 120 -3.21 -3.92 -22.17
CA LEU A 120 -3.37 -3.41 -23.53
C LEU A 120 -2.39 -2.28 -23.86
N GLU A 121 -2.13 -1.37 -22.90
CA GLU A 121 -1.09 -0.34 -23.04
C GLU A 121 0.30 -0.94 -23.29
N ILE A 122 0.66 -2.00 -22.55
CA ILE A 122 1.96 -2.67 -22.70
C ILE A 122 2.06 -3.34 -24.07
N ILE A 123 1.01 -4.05 -24.49
CA ILE A 123 0.93 -4.68 -25.81
C ILE A 123 1.10 -3.63 -26.91
N LYS A 124 0.33 -2.53 -26.87
CA LYS A 124 0.45 -1.47 -27.88
C LYS A 124 1.80 -0.76 -27.87
N SER A 125 2.45 -0.67 -26.72
CA SER A 125 3.76 0.00 -26.60
C SER A 125 4.94 -0.89 -27.04
N SER A 126 4.80 -2.21 -26.96
CA SER A 126 5.93 -3.14 -27.08
C SER A 126 5.74 -4.28 -28.08
N GLY A 127 4.51 -4.51 -28.54
CA GLY A 127 4.11 -5.68 -29.31
C GLY A 127 4.04 -6.98 -28.50
N SER A 128 4.36 -6.96 -27.20
CA SER A 128 4.42 -8.16 -26.35
C SER A 128 3.52 -8.03 -25.12
N PRO A 129 2.96 -9.14 -24.59
CA PRO A 129 2.15 -9.11 -23.38
C PRO A 129 2.99 -8.82 -22.13
N PRO A 130 2.38 -8.39 -21.00
CA PRO A 130 3.10 -8.15 -19.76
C PRO A 130 3.93 -9.33 -19.26
N SER A 131 3.50 -10.56 -19.54
CA SER A 131 4.20 -11.78 -19.14
C SER A 131 5.50 -12.05 -19.92
N ALA A 132 5.76 -11.33 -21.01
CA ALA A 132 7.01 -11.47 -21.77
C ALA A 132 8.19 -10.73 -21.12
N PHE A 133 7.93 -9.85 -20.14
CA PHE A 133 8.95 -9.05 -19.49
C PHE A 133 9.44 -9.72 -18.21
N ARG A 134 10.76 -9.78 -18.02
CA ARG A 134 11.37 -10.31 -16.79
C ARG A 134 10.99 -9.44 -15.60
N VAL A 135 10.55 -10.10 -14.54
CA VAL A 135 10.25 -9.47 -13.26
C VAL A 135 11.34 -9.87 -12.26
N PRO A 136 12.14 -8.93 -11.72
CA PRO A 136 13.32 -9.25 -10.92
C PRO A 136 13.06 -10.08 -9.66
N TYR A 137 11.82 -10.08 -9.17
CA TYR A 137 11.41 -10.77 -7.94
C TYR A 137 10.67 -12.10 -8.18
N ASP A 138 10.58 -12.60 -9.41
CA ASP A 138 9.96 -13.91 -9.66
C ASP A 138 10.86 -15.06 -9.17
N SER A 139 12.17 -14.96 -9.38
CA SER A 139 13.16 -15.93 -8.88
C SER A 139 13.12 -16.10 -7.35
N PHE A 140 12.92 -14.99 -6.63
CA PHE A 140 12.81 -14.99 -5.16
C PHE A 140 11.50 -15.59 -4.64
N ARG A 141 10.45 -15.69 -5.49
CA ARG A 141 9.20 -16.37 -5.13
C ARG A 141 9.31 -17.88 -5.30
N GLU A 142 9.98 -18.32 -6.36
CA GLU A 142 10.14 -19.74 -6.70
C GLU A 142 11.08 -20.46 -5.72
N GLN A 143 12.16 -19.82 -5.27
CA GLN A 143 13.05 -20.36 -4.23
C GLN A 143 12.34 -20.64 -2.88
N GLY A 144 11.21 -19.97 -2.62
CA GLY A 144 10.41 -20.17 -1.40
C GLY A 144 9.37 -21.28 -1.50
N GLU A 145 9.07 -21.80 -2.69
CA GLU A 145 8.14 -22.92 -2.92
C GLU A 145 8.87 -24.27 -2.96
N CYS A 146 10.17 -24.28 -3.26
CA CYS A 146 10.98 -25.49 -3.37
C CYS A 146 11.33 -26.17 -2.03
N SER A 147 10.98 -25.57 -0.89
CA SER A 147 11.30 -26.09 0.46
C SER A 147 10.12 -26.76 1.18
N VAL A 148 9.03 -27.10 0.48
CA VAL A 148 7.81 -27.69 1.10
C VAL A 148 7.29 -28.93 0.36
N ALA A 149 8.06 -29.51 -0.55
CA ALA A 149 7.67 -30.70 -1.32
C ALA A 149 8.58 -31.90 -1.01
N GLU A 150 8.59 -32.36 0.24
CA GLU A 150 8.97 -33.73 0.58
C GLU A 150 7.85 -34.30 1.45
N ASP A 151 6.86 -34.89 0.77
CA ASP A 151 6.05 -36.03 1.23
C ASP A 151 4.88 -36.21 0.26
N SER A 152 5.14 -36.86 -0.87
CA SER A 152 4.15 -37.64 -1.64
C SER A 152 4.89 -38.41 -2.74
N GLU A 153 5.02 -39.72 -2.52
CA GLU A 153 5.43 -40.67 -3.55
C GLU A 153 4.42 -40.72 -4.70
N SER A 154 4.85 -40.38 -5.91
CA SER A 154 4.38 -41.05 -7.12
C SER A 154 5.42 -40.89 -8.22
N SER A 155 5.92 -42.03 -8.68
CA SER A 155 6.76 -42.22 -9.86
C SER A 155 6.12 -41.60 -11.10
N ASP A 156 6.85 -40.75 -11.81
CA ASP A 156 6.88 -40.81 -13.27
C ASP A 156 8.19 -40.20 -13.82
N MET A 157 8.87 -41.03 -14.61
CA MET A 157 10.12 -40.77 -15.30
C MET A 157 9.89 -39.74 -16.42
N ASN A 158 10.61 -38.62 -16.39
CA ASN A 158 11.01 -37.94 -17.63
C ASN A 158 12.32 -37.18 -17.43
N THR A 159 13.35 -37.74 -18.06
CA THR A 159 14.70 -37.21 -18.18
C THR A 159 14.70 -36.01 -19.13
N TYR A 160 14.90 -34.81 -18.59
CA TYR A 160 15.53 -33.71 -19.32
C TYR A 160 16.71 -33.20 -18.48
N SER A 161 17.90 -33.58 -18.93
CA SER A 161 19.17 -33.02 -18.51
C SER A 161 19.25 -31.59 -19.06
N ASP A 162 19.14 -30.60 -18.19
CA ASP A 162 19.72 -29.29 -18.45
C ASP A 162 20.31 -28.73 -17.14
N GLY A 163 21.48 -28.12 -17.26
CA GLY A 163 22.41 -27.87 -16.16
C GLY A 163 21.78 -27.15 -14.98
N MET A 164 21.84 -27.77 -13.80
CA MET A 164 21.74 -27.06 -12.53
C MET A 164 22.97 -26.16 -12.39
N GLU A 165 22.90 -24.96 -12.98
CA GLU A 165 23.64 -23.84 -12.42
C GLU A 165 23.00 -23.53 -11.08
N GLU A 166 23.71 -23.89 -10.00
CA GLU A 166 23.46 -23.37 -8.65
C GLU A 166 23.39 -21.85 -8.72
N THR A 167 22.17 -21.30 -8.78
CA THR A 167 21.95 -19.86 -8.77
C THR A 167 22.20 -19.38 -7.35
N SER A 168 23.46 -19.07 -7.07
CA SER A 168 23.92 -18.45 -5.82
C SER A 168 23.02 -17.27 -5.42
N SER A 169 22.78 -17.10 -4.12
CA SER A 169 21.91 -16.07 -3.55
C SER A 169 22.50 -14.64 -3.60
N SER A 170 22.97 -14.18 -4.77
CA SER A 170 23.93 -13.08 -4.84
C SER A 170 23.61 -11.90 -5.78
N ASP A 171 22.36 -11.67 -6.18
CA ASP A 171 22.04 -10.62 -7.18
C ASP A 171 21.20 -9.44 -6.64
N LEU A 172 21.33 -9.12 -5.35
CA LEU A 172 20.77 -7.88 -4.78
C LEU A 172 21.84 -6.80 -4.72
N ASP A 173 21.48 -5.59 -5.16
CA ASP A 173 22.41 -4.45 -5.15
C ASP A 173 22.87 -4.01 -3.73
N TYR A 174 22.11 -4.38 -2.70
CA TYR A 174 22.41 -4.08 -1.30
C TYR A 174 22.06 -5.26 -0.40
N GLU A 175 22.71 -5.32 0.75
CA GLU A 175 22.31 -6.19 1.84
C GLU A 175 21.13 -5.55 2.61
N PHE A 176 19.98 -6.23 2.60
CA PHE A 176 18.75 -5.70 3.20
C PHE A 176 18.42 -6.40 4.51
N MET A 177 18.30 -5.61 5.57
CA MET A 177 17.74 -6.04 6.85
C MET A 177 16.30 -5.57 6.97
N CYS A 178 15.36 -6.45 6.65
CA CYS A 178 13.94 -6.10 6.55
C CYS A 178 13.17 -6.49 7.82
N PHE A 179 12.57 -5.50 8.49
CA PHE A 179 11.68 -5.73 9.62
C PHE A 179 10.25 -5.29 9.31
N PHE A 180 9.28 -6.07 9.74
CA PHE A 180 7.86 -5.73 9.67
C PHE A 180 7.28 -5.65 11.07
N LEU A 181 6.98 -4.44 11.54
CA LEU A 181 6.36 -4.21 12.84
C LEU A 181 4.84 -4.35 12.71
N SER A 182 4.28 -5.29 13.46
CA SER A 182 2.83 -5.50 13.53
C SER A 182 2.40 -5.72 14.97
N SER A 183 1.12 -5.57 15.25
CA SER A 183 0.50 -5.93 16.53
C SER A 183 -0.63 -6.93 16.29
N HIS A 184 -1.26 -7.39 17.37
CA HIS A 184 -2.46 -8.23 17.26
C HIS A 184 -3.55 -7.49 16.46
N ARG A 185 -4.21 -8.20 15.53
CA ARG A 185 -5.04 -7.56 14.49
C ARG A 185 -6.20 -6.75 15.05
N LEU A 186 -6.78 -7.18 16.16
CA LEU A 186 -7.86 -6.45 16.84
C LEU A 186 -7.36 -5.12 17.43
N ASP A 187 -6.18 -5.11 18.05
CA ASP A 187 -5.59 -3.90 18.63
C ASP A 187 -5.10 -2.94 17.55
N LEU A 188 -4.59 -3.48 16.43
CA LEU A 188 -4.30 -2.70 15.23
C LEU A 188 -5.57 -2.01 14.70
N TYR A 189 -6.69 -2.73 14.60
CA TYR A 189 -7.95 -2.17 14.13
C TYR A 189 -8.49 -1.09 15.08
N ARG A 190 -8.40 -1.30 16.40
CA ARG A 190 -8.76 -0.28 17.39
C ARG A 190 -7.89 0.97 17.23
N SER A 191 -6.58 0.79 17.12
CA SER A 191 -5.62 1.90 16.95
C SER A 191 -5.85 2.67 15.65
N ILE A 192 -6.23 1.97 14.56
CA ILE A 192 -6.61 2.60 13.30
C ILE A 192 -7.88 3.44 13.49
N ASP A 193 -8.90 2.92 14.16
CA ASP A 193 -10.16 3.61 14.36
C ASP A 193 -9.95 4.89 15.19
N TYR A 194 -9.17 4.76 16.26
CA TYR A 194 -8.71 5.85 17.12
C TYR A 194 -7.96 6.92 16.36
N ARG A 195 -6.98 6.54 15.52
CA ARG A 195 -6.25 7.48 14.68
C ARG A 195 -7.17 8.20 13.69
N CYS A 196 -8.18 7.53 13.15
CA CYS A 196 -9.15 8.17 12.27
C CYS A 196 -9.97 9.25 13.00
N GLU A 197 -10.34 9.01 14.27
CA GLU A 197 -10.99 10.04 15.09
C GLU A 197 -10.04 11.19 15.38
N ASP A 198 -8.81 10.88 15.81
CA ASP A 198 -7.81 11.89 16.18
C ASP A 198 -7.49 12.83 14.99
N MET A 199 -7.52 12.31 13.75
CA MET A 199 -7.36 13.11 12.52
C MET A 199 -8.51 14.09 12.24
N LEU A 200 -9.68 13.91 12.85
CA LEU A 200 -10.83 14.81 12.71
C LEU A 200 -10.89 15.86 13.81
N LEU A 201 -10.03 15.76 14.83
CA LEU A 201 -9.97 16.72 15.91
C LEU A 201 -9.16 17.96 15.53
N GLY A 202 -9.47 19.07 16.20
CA GLY A 202 -8.77 20.33 16.03
C GLY A 202 -9.26 21.18 14.84
N ARG A 203 -8.71 22.39 14.72
CA ARG A 203 -9.07 23.34 13.65
C ARG A 203 -8.38 23.05 12.33
N ASP A 204 -7.19 22.43 12.38
CA ASP A 204 -6.37 22.10 11.22
C ASP A 204 -6.35 20.58 10.96
N GLY A 205 -7.48 19.91 11.20
CA GLY A 205 -7.64 18.48 10.97
C GLY A 205 -7.90 18.11 9.50
N LEU A 206 -8.12 16.82 9.25
CA LEU A 206 -8.34 16.24 7.91
C LEU A 206 -9.45 16.94 7.11
N LEU A 207 -10.53 17.38 7.76
CA LEU A 207 -11.64 18.06 7.08
C LEU A 207 -11.22 19.44 6.56
N SER A 208 -10.40 20.18 7.31
CA SER A 208 -9.88 21.48 6.89
C SER A 208 -8.91 21.34 5.72
N GLU A 209 -8.03 20.34 5.75
CA GLU A 209 -7.15 20.03 4.61
C GLU A 209 -7.95 19.60 3.38
N ALA A 210 -8.97 18.74 3.54
CA ALA A 210 -9.83 18.31 2.45
C ALA A 210 -10.65 19.46 1.86
N GLN A 211 -11.14 20.39 2.70
CA GLN A 211 -11.77 21.63 2.26
C GLN A 211 -10.80 22.42 1.38
N TRP A 212 -9.57 22.65 1.84
CA TRP A 212 -8.58 23.44 1.10
C TRP A 212 -8.28 22.86 -0.28
N LEU A 213 -8.21 21.52 -0.39
CA LEU A 213 -8.04 20.84 -1.68
C LEU A 213 -9.24 21.06 -2.61
N LEU A 214 -10.47 20.98 -2.08
CA LEU A 214 -11.70 21.27 -2.84
C LEU A 214 -11.72 22.72 -3.32
N ASP A 215 -11.34 23.66 -2.46
CA ASP A 215 -11.33 25.10 -2.77
C ASP A 215 -10.28 25.45 -3.83
N THR A 216 -9.22 24.64 -3.95
CA THR A 216 -8.22 24.76 -5.02
C THR A 216 -8.71 24.16 -6.36
N GLY A 217 -9.94 23.62 -6.41
CA GLY A 217 -10.54 23.03 -7.61
C GLY A 217 -10.22 21.55 -7.82
N LEU A 218 -9.65 20.87 -6.82
CA LEU A 218 -9.47 19.41 -6.91
C LEU A 218 -10.77 18.70 -6.55
N HIS A 219 -11.13 17.70 -7.36
CA HIS A 219 -12.29 16.86 -7.09
C HIS A 219 -11.89 15.52 -6.46
N PRO A 220 -12.76 14.89 -5.65
CA PRO A 220 -12.52 13.53 -5.20
C PRO A 220 -12.25 12.59 -6.38
N ASN A 221 -11.33 11.65 -6.23
CA ASN A 221 -10.97 10.67 -7.26
C ASN A 221 -10.35 11.24 -8.56
N SER A 222 -10.07 12.53 -8.65
CA SER A 222 -9.48 13.17 -9.85
C SER A 222 -8.03 12.72 -10.11
N ASN A 223 -7.27 12.44 -9.06
CA ASN A 223 -5.87 12.00 -9.14
C ASN A 223 -5.51 11.04 -7.99
N SER A 224 -4.28 10.50 -7.99
CA SER A 224 -3.81 9.56 -6.96
C SER A 224 -3.88 10.13 -5.54
N ALA A 225 -3.56 11.42 -5.34
CA ALA A 225 -3.59 12.07 -4.03
C ALA A 225 -5.02 12.16 -3.49
N THR A 226 -5.97 12.62 -4.31
CA THR A 226 -7.40 12.69 -3.93
C THR A 226 -8.07 11.33 -3.75
N LYS A 227 -7.44 10.23 -4.22
CA LYS A 227 -7.85 8.84 -3.97
C LYS A 227 -7.30 8.29 -2.65
N ALA A 228 -6.39 9.00 -1.99
CA ALA A 228 -5.81 8.57 -0.73
C ALA A 228 -6.90 8.39 0.34
N ILE A 229 -6.72 7.37 1.19
CA ILE A 229 -7.66 7.03 2.26
C ILE A 229 -7.66 8.17 3.29
N GLY A 230 -8.84 8.59 3.72
CA GLY A 230 -9.05 9.81 4.50
C GLY A 230 -9.49 10.93 3.60
N TYR A 231 -8.61 11.42 2.72
CA TYR A 231 -8.91 12.51 1.79
C TYR A 231 -10.11 12.20 0.89
N ARG A 232 -10.15 11.03 0.26
CA ARG A 232 -11.26 10.66 -0.61
C ARG A 232 -12.61 10.72 0.12
N GLN A 233 -12.71 10.09 1.29
CA GLN A 233 -13.93 10.06 2.08
C GLN A 233 -14.31 11.46 2.59
N ALA A 234 -13.33 12.24 3.02
CA ALA A 234 -13.53 13.60 3.52
C ALA A 234 -14.01 14.53 2.40
N MET A 235 -13.37 14.50 1.24
CA MET A 235 -13.77 15.31 0.08
C MET A 235 -15.15 14.90 -0.44
N GLU A 236 -15.45 13.60 -0.56
CA GLU A 236 -16.79 13.09 -0.94
C GLU A 236 -17.87 13.49 0.09
N TYR A 237 -17.51 13.61 1.37
CA TYR A 237 -18.42 14.08 2.41
C TYR A 237 -18.67 15.58 2.32
N LEU A 238 -17.61 16.40 2.25
CA LEU A 238 -17.73 17.85 2.16
C LEU A 238 -18.40 18.30 0.87
N GLN A 239 -18.13 17.65 -0.26
CA GLN A 239 -18.80 17.94 -1.52
C GLN A 239 -20.32 17.75 -1.42
N ARG A 240 -20.79 16.66 -0.79
CA ARG A 240 -22.22 16.46 -0.51
C ARG A 240 -22.79 17.52 0.43
N CYS A 241 -22.01 17.97 1.42
CA CYS A 241 -22.44 19.05 2.30
C CYS A 241 -22.62 20.37 1.51
N ARG A 242 -21.72 20.68 0.57
CA ARG A 242 -21.83 21.85 -0.33
C ARG A 242 -23.06 21.77 -1.22
N GLU A 243 -23.32 20.61 -1.81
CA GLU A 243 -24.52 20.36 -2.62
C GLU A 243 -25.82 20.55 -1.80
N GLN A 244 -25.76 20.38 -0.48
CA GLN A 244 -26.85 20.61 0.47
C GLN A 244 -26.81 22.02 1.11
N GLY A 245 -26.05 22.98 0.56
CA GLY A 245 -25.96 24.35 1.09
C GLY A 245 -25.29 24.44 2.47
N GLY A 246 -24.27 23.61 2.70
CA GLY A 246 -23.51 23.52 3.95
C GLY A 246 -24.22 22.74 5.06
N GLN A 247 -25.27 21.98 4.74
CA GLN A 247 -25.99 21.19 5.74
C GLN A 247 -25.41 19.78 5.86
N SER A 248 -25.43 19.23 7.07
CA SER A 248 -25.16 17.82 7.34
C SER A 248 -25.75 17.41 8.68
N SER A 249 -26.13 16.14 8.80
CA SER A 249 -26.61 15.52 10.03
C SER A 249 -25.54 14.70 10.75
N ALA A 250 -25.74 14.44 12.05
CA ALA A 250 -24.87 13.53 12.80
C ALA A 250 -24.81 12.14 12.13
N ALA A 251 -25.92 11.62 11.62
CA ALA A 251 -25.96 10.33 10.93
C ALA A 251 -25.05 10.29 9.70
N GLU A 252 -25.01 11.36 8.90
CA GLU A 252 -24.13 11.46 7.74
C GLU A 252 -22.66 11.58 8.12
N PHE A 253 -22.34 12.34 9.17
CA PHE A 253 -21.00 12.41 9.73
C PHE A 253 -20.52 11.03 10.20
N TYR A 254 -21.33 10.30 10.97
CA TYR A 254 -20.98 8.96 11.45
C TYR A 254 -20.84 7.95 10.31
N LYS A 255 -21.64 8.09 9.24
CA LYS A 255 -21.48 7.29 8.03
C LYS A 255 -20.13 7.57 7.35
N PHE A 256 -19.74 8.85 7.25
CA PHE A 256 -18.42 9.24 6.75
C PHE A 256 -17.29 8.63 7.59
N LEU A 257 -17.32 8.83 8.91
CA LEU A 257 -16.30 8.31 9.84
C LEU A 257 -16.20 6.78 9.74
N PHE A 258 -17.33 6.07 9.68
CA PHE A 258 -17.36 4.62 9.52
C PHE A 258 -16.68 4.16 8.22
N GLU A 259 -16.97 4.80 7.09
CA GLU A 259 -16.36 4.44 5.80
C GLU A 259 -14.86 4.78 5.76
N PHE A 260 -14.44 5.87 6.40
CA PHE A 260 -13.02 6.20 6.56
C PHE A 260 -12.28 5.14 7.38
N GLN A 261 -12.80 4.77 8.56
CA GLN A 261 -12.24 3.73 9.42
C GLN A 261 -12.18 2.37 8.69
N LYS A 262 -13.28 1.98 8.04
CA LYS A 262 -13.38 0.74 7.26
C LYS A 262 -12.34 0.70 6.12
N ALA A 263 -12.20 1.78 5.35
CA ALA A 263 -11.20 1.87 4.29
C ALA A 263 -9.78 1.74 4.84
N SER A 264 -9.47 2.40 5.95
CA SER A 264 -8.17 2.32 6.63
C SER A 264 -7.85 0.90 7.12
N ARG A 265 -8.80 0.21 7.76
CA ARG A 265 -8.63 -1.20 8.18
C ARG A 265 -8.45 -2.15 7.00
N ASN A 266 -9.18 -1.94 5.91
CA ASN A 266 -9.04 -2.73 4.69
C ASN A 266 -7.66 -2.55 4.06
N PHE A 267 -7.11 -1.34 4.11
CA PHE A 267 -5.74 -1.08 3.65
C PHE A 267 -4.71 -1.79 4.53
N ALA A 268 -4.81 -1.67 5.85
CA ALA A 268 -3.94 -2.40 6.78
C ALA A 268 -4.02 -3.93 6.58
N LYS A 269 -5.22 -4.48 6.35
CA LYS A 269 -5.40 -5.90 5.99
C LYS A 269 -4.62 -6.25 4.72
N ARG A 270 -4.70 -5.42 3.67
CA ARG A 270 -3.96 -5.66 2.42
C ARG A 270 -2.45 -5.60 2.63
N GLN A 271 -1.96 -4.69 3.47
CA GLN A 271 -0.55 -4.62 3.84
C GLN A 271 -0.11 -5.91 4.55
N LEU A 272 -0.85 -6.35 5.57
CA LEU A 272 -0.57 -7.61 6.28
C LEU A 272 -0.53 -8.81 5.32
N THR A 273 -1.51 -8.92 4.41
CA THR A 273 -1.54 -9.99 3.40
C THR A 273 -0.33 -9.90 2.47
N TRP A 274 0.07 -8.70 2.06
CA TRP A 274 1.23 -8.50 1.19
C TRP A 274 2.52 -8.96 1.87
N PHE A 275 2.84 -8.40 3.05
CA PHE A 275 4.09 -8.69 3.75
C PHE A 275 4.17 -10.12 4.31
N ARG A 276 3.03 -10.80 4.51
CA ARG A 276 3.02 -12.22 4.90
C ARG A 276 3.65 -13.11 3.82
N ASN A 277 3.51 -12.71 2.57
CA ASN A 277 4.06 -13.43 1.41
C ASN A 277 5.49 -12.96 1.06
N GLU A 278 6.06 -12.01 1.81
CA GLU A 278 7.43 -11.52 1.63
C GLU A 278 8.36 -12.16 2.67
N LYS A 279 9.13 -13.17 2.27
CA LYS A 279 9.93 -13.96 3.21
C LYS A 279 11.11 -13.19 3.80
N ILE A 280 11.62 -12.17 3.09
CA ILE A 280 12.73 -11.32 3.52
C ILE A 280 12.43 -10.54 4.82
N TYR A 281 11.16 -10.32 5.17
CA TYR A 281 10.80 -9.57 6.37
C TYR A 281 10.77 -10.43 7.63
N GLN A 282 11.49 -9.97 8.65
CA GLN A 282 11.41 -10.46 10.02
C GLN A 282 10.27 -9.76 10.76
N TRP A 283 9.33 -10.54 11.31
CA TRP A 283 8.11 -10.01 11.93
C TRP A 283 8.33 -9.72 13.41
N LEU A 284 8.19 -8.44 13.79
CA LEU A 284 8.37 -7.96 15.16
C LEU A 284 7.03 -7.54 15.77
N ASP A 285 6.84 -7.85 17.05
CA ASP A 285 5.70 -7.39 17.84
C ASP A 285 5.87 -5.91 18.19
N GLY A 286 5.24 -5.05 17.40
CA GLY A 286 5.21 -3.60 17.57
C GLY A 286 4.42 -3.13 18.79
N SER A 287 3.79 -4.02 19.55
CA SER A 287 3.19 -3.67 20.86
C SER A 287 4.23 -3.60 21.99
N LYS A 288 5.45 -4.08 21.75
CA LYS A 288 6.55 -4.06 22.72
C LYS A 288 7.12 -2.64 22.87
N PRO A 289 7.78 -2.34 24.01
CA PRO A 289 8.41 -1.03 24.21
C PRO A 289 9.40 -0.70 23.10
N LEU A 290 9.39 0.56 22.65
CA LEU A 290 10.23 1.05 21.56
C LEU A 290 11.72 0.73 21.80
N GLU A 291 12.21 0.99 23.01
CA GLU A 291 13.60 0.74 23.38
C GLU A 291 14.02 -0.73 23.23
N THR A 292 13.11 -1.66 23.54
CA THR A 292 13.37 -3.10 23.37
C THR A 292 13.52 -3.46 21.89
N ILE A 293 12.64 -2.92 21.04
CA ILE A 293 12.69 -3.14 19.59
C ILE A 293 13.95 -2.51 18.98
N LEU A 294 14.28 -1.27 19.38
CA LEU A 294 15.47 -0.56 18.90
C LEU A 294 16.76 -1.27 19.31
N SER A 295 16.86 -1.71 20.57
CA SER A 295 18.00 -2.48 21.07
C SER A 295 18.22 -3.74 20.23
N PHE A 296 17.15 -4.47 19.93
CA PHE A 296 17.21 -5.65 19.06
C PHE A 296 17.68 -5.31 17.64
N ILE A 297 17.08 -4.30 16.98
CA ILE A 297 17.46 -3.91 15.62
C ILE A 297 18.92 -3.43 15.57
N ASN A 298 19.37 -2.69 16.58
CA ASN A 298 20.74 -2.20 16.68
C ASN A 298 21.74 -3.34 16.88
N GLY A 299 21.43 -4.31 17.76
CA GLY A 299 22.23 -5.52 17.92
C GLY A 299 22.28 -6.34 16.63
N ALA A 300 21.13 -6.52 15.98
CA ALA A 300 21.03 -7.22 14.70
C ALA A 300 21.92 -6.61 13.60
N TYR A 301 22.03 -5.27 13.58
CA TYR A 301 22.90 -4.56 12.65
C TYR A 301 24.39 -4.82 12.90
N HIS A 302 24.83 -4.83 14.16
CA HIS A 302 26.25 -5.03 14.49
C HIS A 302 26.68 -6.50 14.42
N ASP A 303 25.79 -7.43 14.73
CA ASP A 303 26.07 -8.87 14.80
C ASP A 303 25.59 -9.61 13.54
N TRP A 304 25.38 -8.89 12.43
CA TRP A 304 24.79 -9.46 11.21
C TRP A 304 25.73 -10.50 10.56
N ASN A 305 25.23 -11.73 10.42
CA ASN A 305 25.92 -12.85 9.79
C ASN A 305 25.10 -13.49 8.65
N GLY A 306 24.12 -12.77 8.11
CA GLY A 306 23.18 -13.26 7.10
C GLY A 306 21.86 -13.83 7.66
N SER A 307 21.77 -14.16 8.96
CA SER A 307 20.50 -14.56 9.58
C SER A 307 20.50 -14.34 11.09
N LEU A 308 19.68 -13.40 11.56
CA LEU A 308 19.47 -13.19 13.00
C LEU A 308 18.05 -13.62 13.43
N PRO A 309 17.90 -14.69 14.22
CA PRO A 309 16.59 -15.16 14.64
C PRO A 309 15.94 -14.16 15.62
N VAL A 310 14.69 -13.80 15.37
CA VAL A 310 13.92 -12.93 16.27
C VAL A 310 13.66 -13.65 17.62
N PRO A 311 14.03 -13.05 18.76
CA PRO A 311 13.73 -13.58 20.09
C PRO A 311 12.24 -13.83 20.29
N GLU A 312 11.89 -14.89 21.03
CA GLU A 312 10.48 -15.30 21.21
C GLU A 312 9.59 -14.17 21.75
N HIS A 313 10.09 -13.37 22.70
CA HIS A 313 9.34 -12.26 23.31
C HIS A 313 9.10 -11.07 22.36
N LEU A 314 9.83 -10.97 21.24
CA LEU A 314 9.65 -9.96 20.20
C LEU A 314 8.99 -10.53 18.94
N ARG A 315 8.81 -11.85 18.86
CA ARG A 315 8.33 -12.53 17.67
C ARG A 315 6.84 -12.26 17.45
N MET A 316 6.49 -11.83 16.25
CA MET A 316 5.09 -11.74 15.81
C MET A 316 4.76 -12.87 14.83
N SER A 317 3.63 -13.54 15.04
CA SER A 317 3.15 -14.58 14.13
C SER A 317 2.80 -13.98 12.76
N ARG A 318 3.23 -14.66 11.69
CA ARG A 318 2.82 -14.34 10.31
C ARG A 318 1.36 -14.75 10.04
N ASP A 319 0.85 -15.72 10.79
CA ASP A 319 -0.49 -16.29 10.62
C ASP A 319 -1.45 -15.90 11.74
N ILE A 320 -2.72 -15.69 11.37
CA ILE A 320 -3.83 -15.61 12.32
C ILE A 320 -4.22 -17.05 12.62
N SER A 321 -3.56 -17.67 13.59
CA SER A 321 -3.67 -19.11 13.84
C SER A 321 -4.86 -19.52 14.71
N ASN A 322 -5.69 -18.58 15.18
CA ASN A 322 -6.74 -18.88 16.16
C ASN A 322 -8.17 -18.60 15.65
N ARG A 323 -9.00 -19.66 15.55
CA ARG A 323 -10.44 -19.59 15.20
C ARG A 323 -11.21 -18.60 16.08
N ARG A 324 -10.79 -18.41 17.34
CA ARG A 324 -11.40 -17.45 18.27
C ARG A 324 -11.22 -16.02 17.78
N ASP A 325 -10.04 -15.66 17.31
CA ASP A 325 -9.73 -14.32 16.81
C ASP A 325 -10.45 -14.02 15.51
N GLU A 326 -10.62 -15.01 14.63
CA GLU A 326 -11.44 -14.86 13.44
C GLU A 326 -12.89 -14.51 13.76
N LYS A 327 -13.48 -15.15 14.78
CA LYS A 327 -14.84 -14.84 15.23
C LYS A 327 -14.94 -13.41 15.76
N HIS A 328 -13.98 -12.99 16.58
CA HIS A 328 -13.92 -11.62 17.11
C HIS A 328 -13.69 -10.58 16.00
N LEU A 329 -12.90 -10.89 14.97
CA LEU A 329 -12.70 -10.02 13.82
C LEU A 329 -13.97 -9.89 12.96
N LYS A 330 -14.72 -10.97 12.76
CA LYS A 330 -16.00 -10.95 12.03
C LYS A 330 -17.06 -10.10 12.73
N SER A 331 -17.09 -10.12 14.06
CA SER A 331 -18.01 -9.32 14.87
C SER A 331 -17.47 -7.94 15.26
N TYR A 332 -16.25 -7.59 14.86
CA TYR A 332 -15.64 -6.31 15.21
C TYR A 332 -16.49 -5.13 14.74
N ARG A 333 -16.68 -4.16 15.64
CA ARG A 333 -17.33 -2.88 15.38
C ARG A 333 -16.45 -1.80 15.99
N SER A 334 -16.27 -0.70 15.26
CA SER A 334 -15.55 0.47 15.75
C SER A 334 -16.16 0.91 17.08
N ARG A 335 -15.32 1.19 18.08
CA ARG A 335 -15.73 1.81 19.34
C ARG A 335 -15.01 3.14 19.42
N ASN A 336 -15.73 4.21 19.12
CA ASN A 336 -15.18 5.55 19.10
C ASN A 336 -14.88 6.05 20.53
N ARG A 337 -13.84 6.89 20.69
CA ARG A 337 -13.47 7.54 21.95
C ARG A 337 -14.02 8.96 22.06
N HIS A 338 -13.98 9.69 20.95
CA HIS A 338 -14.34 11.11 20.90
C HIS A 338 -15.74 11.33 20.35
N PHE A 339 -16.17 10.46 19.43
CA PHE A 339 -17.48 10.56 18.78
C PHE A 339 -18.39 9.40 19.22
N VAL A 340 -18.95 9.48 20.43
CA VAL A 340 -19.77 8.42 21.05
C VAL A 340 -21.26 8.72 20.92
N LYS A 341 -21.66 9.96 21.18
CA LYS A 341 -23.04 10.46 21.14
C LYS A 341 -23.24 11.38 19.95
N GLY A 342 -24.48 11.49 19.47
CA GLY A 342 -24.83 12.38 18.35
C GLY A 342 -24.34 13.83 18.50
N GLU A 343 -24.34 14.33 19.73
CA GLU A 343 -23.92 15.69 20.10
C GLU A 343 -22.40 15.92 19.98
N ASP A 344 -21.58 14.87 20.02
CA ASP A 344 -20.12 14.99 20.04
C ASP A 344 -19.58 15.57 18.72
N CYS A 345 -20.31 15.39 17.61
CA CYS A 345 -19.96 15.95 16.30
C CYS A 345 -20.53 17.36 16.05
N SER A 346 -21.27 17.95 17.00
CA SER A 346 -21.96 19.23 16.82
C SER A 346 -21.02 20.38 16.41
N HIS A 347 -19.81 20.42 16.97
CA HIS A 347 -18.80 21.41 16.62
C HIS A 347 -18.36 21.29 15.15
N ILE A 348 -18.25 20.06 14.61
CA ILE A 348 -17.94 19.81 13.20
C ILE A 348 -19.12 20.22 12.33
N LEU A 349 -20.35 19.84 12.67
CA LEU A 349 -21.54 20.22 11.90
C LEU A 349 -21.73 21.75 11.84
N ASN A 350 -21.47 22.43 12.96
CA ASN A 350 -21.46 23.90 13.03
C ASN A 350 -20.34 24.52 12.20
N TRP A 351 -19.20 23.86 12.08
CA TRP A 351 -18.11 24.30 11.21
C TRP A 351 -18.48 24.09 9.73
N ILE A 352 -19.07 22.96 9.37
CA ILE A 352 -19.54 22.67 7.99
C ILE A 352 -20.55 23.72 7.54
N SER A 353 -21.54 24.04 8.39
CA SER A 353 -22.59 25.02 8.04
C SER A 353 -22.12 26.45 7.83
N LYS A 354 -20.92 26.78 8.34
CA LYS A 354 -20.28 28.08 8.16
C LYS A 354 -19.33 28.11 6.97
N THR A 355 -18.72 26.98 6.62
CA THR A 355 -17.57 26.93 5.69
C THR A 355 -17.86 26.24 4.37
N GLN A 356 -18.90 25.41 4.29
CA GLN A 356 -19.22 24.60 3.11
C GLN A 356 -20.51 25.06 2.41
N ARG A 357 -20.83 26.36 2.48
CA ARG A 357 -22.00 26.93 1.77
C ARG A 357 -21.70 27.24 0.32
#